data_AF-A0A941DM52-F1
#
_entry.id   AF-A0A941DM52-F1
#
_cell.length_a   1.000
_cell.length_b   1.000
_cell.length_c   1.000
_cell.angle_alpha   90.00
_cell.angle_beta   90.00
_cell.angle_gamma   90.00
#
_symmetry.space_group_name_H-M   'P 1'
#
loop_
_entity.id
_entity.type
_entity.pdbx_description
1 polymer ?
#
loop_
_entity_poly.entity_id
_entity_poly.type
_entity_poly.pdbx_seq_one_letter_code
_entity_poly.pdbx_strand_id
1 'polypeptide(L)' 'MPVLEWQKISEEALARLLSDAELKSSAAVGNGTLYQLQHEGQDQIVISLPAGEVVLIRHAAINTKGRRKVDIHEG' A
#
# COMPACT_ATOMS: atom_id res chain seq x y z
N MET A 1 -11.03 -10.07 8.70
CA MET A 1 -9.77 -10.10 7.94
C MET A 1 -9.43 -8.68 7.53
N PRO A 2 -8.18 -8.20 7.69
CA PRO A 2 -7.80 -6.90 7.18
C PRO A 2 -7.95 -6.88 5.65
N VAL A 3 -8.58 -5.83 5.12
CA VAL A 3 -8.70 -5.62 3.68
C VAL A 3 -7.36 -5.06 3.19
N LEU A 4 -6.87 -5.55 2.05
CA LEU A 4 -5.67 -5.01 1.42
C LEU A 4 -6.07 -3.98 0.37
N GLU A 5 -5.37 -2.85 0.37
CA GLU A 5 -5.41 -1.87 -0.71
C GLU A 5 -4.14 -1.98 -1.53
N TRP A 6 -4.29 -1.84 -2.84
CA TRP A 6 -3.17 -1.80 -3.77
C TRP A 6 -3.33 -0.64 -4.74
N GLN A 7 -2.21 -0.03 -5.11
CA GLN A 7 -2.18 1.06 -6.09
C GLN A 7 -0.88 1.02 -6.90
N LYS A 8 -0.95 1.49 -8.15
CA LYS A 8 0.25 1.76 -8.95
C LYS A 8 0.89 3.07 -8.48
N ILE A 9 2.19 3.07 -8.28
CA ILE A 9 2.99 4.27 -7.98
C ILE A 9 4.11 4.42 -9.03
N SER A 10 4.76 5.58 -9.06
CA SER A 10 5.90 5.81 -9.95
C SER A 10 7.21 5.36 -9.32
N GLU A 11 8.27 5.23 -10.14
CA GLU A 11 9.61 4.92 -9.64
C GLU A 11 10.17 6.03 -8.74
N GLU A 12 9.83 7.29 -9.00
CA GLU A 12 10.24 8.40 -8.13
C GLU A 12 9.54 8.30 -6.76
N ALA A 13 8.27 7.88 -6.73
CA ALA A 13 7.56 7.63 -5.49
C ALA A 13 8.17 6.46 -4.72
N LEU A 14 8.59 5.39 -5.41
CA LEU A 14 9.35 4.29 -4.82
C LEU A 14 10.67 4.76 -4.21
N ALA A 15 11.46 5.54 -4.95
CA ALA A 15 12.74 6.04 -4.48
C ALA A 15 12.59 6.90 -3.21
N ARG A 16 11.57 7.76 -3.15
CA ARG A 16 11.23 8.52 -1.95
C ARG A 16 10.83 7.60 -0.80
N LEU A 17 9.93 6.64 -1.05
CA LEU A 17 9.48 5.70 -0.04
C LEU A 17 10.65 4.89 0.54
N LEU A 18 11.58 4.41 -0.28
CA LEU A 18 12.78 3.69 0.17
C LEU A 18 13.76 4.59 0.94
N SER A 19 13.69 5.91 0.76
CA SER A 19 14.52 6.87 1.50
C SER A 19 13.92 7.20 2.88
N ASP A 20 12.58 7.25 2.96
CA ASP A 20 11.86 7.69 4.16
C ASP A 20 11.40 6.52 5.06
N ALA A 21 11.30 5.29 4.52
CA ALA A 21 10.83 4.11 5.24
C ALA A 21 11.95 3.24 5.81
N GLU A 22 11.63 2.46 6.83
CA GLU A 22 12.51 1.39 7.31
C GLU A 22 12.35 0.14 6.43
N LEU A 23 13.39 -0.21 5.68
CA LEU A 23 13.42 -1.45 4.91
C LEU A 23 13.64 -2.66 5.83
N LYS A 24 12.64 -3.55 5.91
CA LYS A 24 12.72 -4.78 6.71
C LYS A 24 13.36 -5.93 5.92
N SER A 25 13.01 -6.05 4.64
CA SER A 25 13.51 -7.12 3.77
C SER A 25 13.37 -6.74 2.29
N SER A 26 14.20 -7.35 1.45
CA SER A 26 14.05 -7.27 -0.01
C SER A 26 14.40 -8.61 -0.65
N ALA A 27 13.72 -8.95 -1.74
CA ALA A 27 13.98 -10.17 -2.48
C ALA A 27 13.69 -9.97 -3.97
N ALA A 28 14.54 -10.54 -4.82
CA ALA A 28 14.24 -10.72 -6.23
C ALA A 28 13.25 -11.88 -6.38
N VAL A 29 12.12 -11.64 -7.04
CA VAL A 29 11.07 -12.64 -7.29
C VAL A 29 10.69 -12.61 -8.76
N GLY A 30 11.09 -13.65 -9.50
CA GLY A 30 10.98 -13.64 -10.96
C GLY A 30 11.78 -12.49 -11.56
N ASN A 31 11.13 -11.64 -12.36
CA ASN A 31 11.75 -10.45 -12.94
C ASN A 31 11.52 -9.18 -12.12
N GLY A 32 10.85 -9.26 -10.97
CA GLY A 32 10.58 -8.11 -10.11
C GLY A 32 11.43 -8.11 -8.83
N THR A 33 11.40 -6.99 -8.12
CA THR A 33 11.95 -6.86 -6.77
C THR A 33 10.82 -6.56 -5.80
N LEU A 34 10.69 -7.40 -4.77
CA LEU A 34 9.78 -7.20 -3.66
C LEU A 34 10.54 -6.54 -2.50
N TYR A 35 9.94 -5.50 -1.95
CA TYR A 35 10.40 -4.78 -0.77
C TYR A 35 9.35 -4.90 0.33
N GLN A 36 9.77 -5.27 1.53
CA GLN A 36 8.97 -5.18 2.74
C GLN A 36 9.50 -4.03 3.57
N LEU A 37 8.66 -3.04 3.84
CA LEU A 37 9.06 -1.82 4.52
C LEU A 37 8.02 -1.38 5.53
N GLN A 38 8.48 -0.66 6.55
CA GLN A 38 7.63 -0.01 7.54
C GLN A 38 7.71 1.51 7.33
N HIS A 39 6.56 2.12 7.05
CA HIS A 39 6.46 3.56 6.79
C HIS A 39 5.27 4.13 7.57
N GLU A 40 5.50 5.22 8.32
CA GLU A 40 4.49 5.84 9.20
C GLU A 40 3.82 4.85 10.18
N GLY A 41 4.60 3.89 10.69
CA GLY A 41 4.11 2.86 11.61
C GLY A 41 3.24 1.77 10.97
N GLN A 42 3.13 1.73 9.64
CA GLN A 42 2.39 0.71 8.90
C GLN A 42 3.33 -0.16 8.06
N ASP A 43 3.07 -1.47 8.08
CA ASP A 43 3.73 -2.42 7.18
C ASP A 43 3.19 -2.27 5.76
N GLN A 44 4.12 -2.23 4.80
CA GLN A 44 3.83 -2.09 3.38
C GLN A 44 4.68 -3.08 2.59
N ILE A 45 4.13 -3.52 1.46
CA ILE A 45 4.83 -4.32 0.47
C ILE A 45 4.88 -3.52 -0.81
N VAL A 46 6.06 -3.43 -1.41
CA VAL A 46 6.23 -2.79 -2.72
C VAL A 46 6.85 -3.76 -3.70
N ILE A 47 6.29 -3.83 -4.90
CA ILE A 47 6.80 -4.67 -5.98
C ILE A 47 7.19 -3.76 -7.13
N SER A 48 8.48 -3.72 -7.44
CA SER A 48 9.01 -3.11 -8.67
C SER A 48 9.07 -4.18 -9.76
N LEU A 49 8.43 -3.91 -10.89
CA LEU A 49 8.40 -4.77 -12.06
C LEU A 49 9.31 -4.21 -13.16
N PRO A 50 9.75 -5.06 -14.10
CA PRO A 50 10.37 -4.60 -15.34
C PRO A 50 9.45 -3.62 -16.06
N ALA A 51 10.03 -2.63 -16.75
CA ALA A 51 9.33 -1.51 -17.39
C ALA A 51 8.84 -0.39 -16.44
N GLY A 52 9.35 -0.35 -15.21
CA GLY A 52 9.16 0.77 -14.29
C GLY A 52 7.78 0.82 -13.64
N GLU A 53 7.03 -0.27 -13.70
CA GLU A 53 5.78 -0.39 -12.98
C GLU A 53 6.04 -0.72 -11.52
N VAL A 54 5.45 0.04 -10.61
CA VAL A 54 5.58 -0.20 -9.19
C VAL A 54 4.20 -0.34 -8.57
N VAL A 55 4.01 -1.40 -7.78
CA VAL A 55 2.77 -1.67 -7.05
C VAL A 55 3.04 -1.55 -5.55
N LEU A 56 2.33 -0.64 -4.89
CA LEU A 56 2.31 -0.52 -3.43
C LEU A 56 1.09 -1.25 -2.89
N ILE A 57 1.31 -2.11 -1.90
CA ILE A 57 0.29 -2.86 -1.18
C ILE A 57 0.38 -2.49 0.30
N ARG A 58 -0.75 -2.14 0.90
CA ARG A 58 -0.87 -1.79 2.33
C ARG A 58 -2.17 -2.32 2.90
N HIS A 59 -2.26 -2.36 4.22
CA HIS A 59 -3.55 -2.57 4.88
C HIS A 59 -4.46 -1.37 4.58
N ALA A 60 -5.71 -1.65 4.21
CA ALA A 60 -6.74 -0.63 4.11
C ALA A 60 -6.85 0.05 5.48
N ALA A 61 -6.80 1.38 5.50
CA ALA A 61 -7.14 2.10 6.71
C ALA A 61 -8.57 1.69 7.11
N ILE A 62 -8.76 1.27 8.36
CA ILE A 62 -10.11 1.05 8.88
C ILE A 62 -10.80 2.40 8.82
N ASN A 63 -11.62 2.60 7.81
CA ASN A 63 -12.34 3.83 7.61
C ASN A 63 -13.45 3.89 8.66
N THR A 64 -13.15 4.48 9.83
CA THR A 64 -14.13 4.71 10.89
C THR A 64 -15.07 5.88 10.56
N LYS A 65 -14.98 6.50 9.37
CA LYS A 65 -15.95 7.51 8.95
C LYS A 65 -17.26 6.87 8.50
N GLY A 66 -18.19 6.83 9.44
CA GLY A 66 -19.60 7.10 9.15
C GLY A 66 -20.40 5.88 8.72
N ARG A 67 -20.91 5.16 9.71
CA ARG A 67 -22.17 4.43 9.61
C ARG A 67 -23.21 5.43 9.06
N ARG A 68 -23.51 5.40 7.76
CA ARG A 68 -24.65 6.14 7.20
C ARG A 68 -25.90 5.61 7.91
N LYS A 69 -26.39 6.33 8.92
CA LYS A 69 -27.80 6.23 9.30
C LYS A 69 -28.56 6.67 8.06
N VAL A 70 -29.15 5.70 7.36
CA VAL A 70 -30.23 5.97 6.44
C VAL A 70 -31.38 6.41 7.35
N ASP A 71 -31.68 7.71 7.37
CA ASP A 71 -32.96 8.18 7.92
C ASP A 71 -34.05 7.56 7.05
N ILE A 72 -34.83 6.66 7.65
CA ILE A 72 -36.05 6.15 7.06
C ILE A 72 -37.05 7.31 7.15
N HIS A 73 -37.34 7.93 6.01
CA HIS A 73 -38.50 8.81 5.85
C HIS A 73 -39.50 8.05 4.98
N GLU A 74 -40.41 7.31 5.61
CA GLU A 74 -41.68 6.95 4.99
C GLU A 74 -42.76 7.76 5.70
N GLY A 75 -43.51 8.51 4.89
CA GLY A 75 -44.61 9.37 5.32
C GLY A 75 -45.94 8.65 5.37
#